data_AF-A0AAN4Z3W0-F1
#
_entry.id   AF-A0AAN4Z3W0-F1
#
_cell.length_a   1.000
_cell.length_b   1.000
_cell.length_c   1.000
_cell.angle_alpha   90.00
_cell.angle_beta   90.00
_cell.angle_gamma   90.00
#
_symmetry.space_group_name_H-M   'P 1'
#
loop_
_entity.id
_entity.type
_entity.pdbx_description
1 polymer ?
#
loop_
_entity_poly.entity_id
_entity_poly.type
_entity_poly.pdbx_seq_one_letter_code
_entity_poly.pdbx_strand_id
1 'polypeptide(L)'
;MHIHMRTLLLSLLLIAVSQGAKVEDECVLATSCGQCIQKGAQCAWCMDPMADLSSRCQKKSKLESSGKCMKENIYQPVTGAESPPQTFRIGEKGHHNTTVMMEPQIVTMKVKMGEPMKTQFKYKHVRPANDPAAVNVQLQHSELPEHLLVKFFIVCNGKRTETKRCNDVPDGEMVDIEVEVTLKDCAKVTGTQTFSLGVVGYRGVAGIYINPLCGCECEILRFHEKSSAFCSKAGNLICGQCSCDQGKGGNKCECPLAQYGVKTFKELEDKCRETPGGPICGGNGKCDCGKCKCDSNTVSGDFCSCDNTSCPVGGPENRQCSGRGLCKCGGCECEEGWEREDCSCEKSKDKCIENGKECGGNGHCECGKCVCNSGWTGAFCEADEGGAKKGSVPAAKKKEDATGKSSAECGEDDECPNDLNKKKEDATDKSSAECGENDECPIPQNIDSDDSQTLDCMEGDDCPVDIQGAHIHPQEDADAEEQSSIGSITSLATVSLSLILARLL
;
A
#
# COMPACT_ATOMS: atom_id res chain seq x y z
N MET A 1 1.09 -45.33 20.59
CA MET A 1 1.11 -44.61 19.29
C MET A 1 0.13 -43.43 19.23
N HIS A 2 -1.19 -43.60 19.35
CA HIS A 2 -2.19 -42.53 19.10
C HIS A 2 -1.93 -41.15 19.75
N ILE A 3 -1.41 -41.09 20.99
CA ILE A 3 -1.20 -39.83 21.71
C ILE A 3 -0.11 -38.95 21.06
N HIS A 4 0.96 -39.56 20.54
CA HIS A 4 2.03 -38.81 19.83
C HIS A 4 1.57 -38.28 18.47
N MET A 5 0.63 -38.97 17.81
CA MET A 5 0.11 -38.52 16.51
C MET A 5 -0.79 -37.28 16.65
N ARG A 6 -1.58 -37.18 17.74
CA ARG A 6 -2.39 -35.98 18.03
C ARG A 6 -1.54 -34.75 18.41
N THR A 7 -0.43 -34.95 19.13
CA THR A 7 0.48 -33.85 19.51
C THR A 7 1.31 -33.34 18.32
N LEU A 8 1.69 -34.21 17.38
CA LEU A 8 2.26 -33.81 16.09
C LEU A 8 1.26 -33.02 15.22
N LEU A 9 -0.01 -33.44 15.15
CA LEU A 9 -1.04 -32.70 14.40
C LEU A 9 -1.35 -31.32 15.00
N LEU A 10 -1.42 -31.19 16.33
CA LEU A 10 -1.64 -29.91 17.00
C LEU A 10 -0.45 -28.94 16.83
N SER A 11 0.79 -29.44 16.82
CA SER A 11 1.97 -28.60 16.56
C SER A 11 2.08 -28.18 15.09
N LEU A 12 1.70 -29.03 14.14
CA LEU A 12 1.58 -28.65 12.71
C LEU A 12 0.49 -27.58 12.50
N LEU A 13 -0.65 -27.68 13.18
CA LEU A 13 -1.71 -26.66 13.13
C LEU A 13 -1.26 -25.31 13.71
N LEU A 14 -0.48 -25.30 14.81
CA LEU A 14 0.08 -24.07 15.37
C LEU A 14 1.11 -23.40 14.45
N ILE A 15 1.88 -24.17 13.67
CA ILE A 15 2.81 -23.61 12.67
C ILE A 15 2.03 -22.95 11.52
N ALA A 16 0.91 -23.53 11.09
CA ALA A 16 0.11 -23.03 9.97
C ALA A 16 -0.53 -21.64 10.19
N VAL A 17 -0.68 -21.19 11.44
CA VAL A 17 -1.25 -19.88 11.79
C VAL A 17 -0.21 -18.74 11.72
N SER A 18 1.08 -19.07 11.59
CA SER A 18 2.19 -18.11 11.80
C SER A 18 2.56 -17.19 10.62
N GLN A 19 1.92 -17.31 9.45
CA GLN A 19 2.26 -16.52 8.25
C GLN A 19 1.14 -15.61 7.75
N GLY A 20 0.38 -15.03 8.69
CA GLY A 20 -0.39 -13.79 8.48
C GLY A 20 0.47 -12.52 8.55
N ALA A 21 1.78 -12.61 8.28
CA ALA A 21 2.68 -11.47 8.29
C ALA A 21 2.28 -10.49 7.16
N LYS A 22 1.77 -9.31 7.54
CA LYS A 22 1.57 -8.21 6.60
C LYS A 22 2.94 -7.88 5.98
N VAL A 23 3.13 -8.25 4.71
CA VAL A 23 4.32 -7.86 3.95
C VAL A 23 4.31 -6.34 3.83
N GLU A 24 5.13 -5.67 4.62
CA GLU A 24 5.37 -4.24 4.50
C GLU A 24 5.74 -3.92 3.05
N ASP A 25 5.18 -2.84 2.51
CA ASP A 25 5.30 -2.55 1.09
C ASP A 25 6.74 -2.13 0.76
N GLU A 26 7.58 -3.09 0.35
CA GLU A 26 9.05 -2.96 0.31
C GLU A 26 9.57 -1.73 -0.46
N CYS A 27 8.76 -1.22 -1.39
CA CYS A 27 8.95 0.06 -2.06
C CYS A 27 9.14 1.24 -1.07
N VAL A 28 8.33 1.31 -0.01
CA VAL A 28 8.20 2.45 0.93
C VAL A 28 9.52 2.79 1.64
N LEU A 29 10.42 1.81 1.78
CA LEU A 29 11.74 1.96 2.41
C LEU A 29 12.76 2.74 1.53
N ALA A 30 12.43 3.08 0.28
CA ALA A 30 13.32 3.82 -0.61
C ALA A 30 13.27 5.34 -0.37
N THR A 31 14.45 5.93 -0.14
CA THR A 31 14.61 7.38 0.14
C THR A 31 14.90 8.24 -1.09
N SER A 32 14.98 7.62 -2.26
CA SER A 32 15.30 8.25 -3.55
C SER A 32 14.66 7.45 -4.70
N CYS A 33 14.58 8.06 -5.88
CA CYS A 33 13.90 7.48 -7.04
C CYS A 33 14.66 6.25 -7.57
N GLY A 34 15.99 6.30 -7.65
CA GLY A 34 16.82 5.17 -8.07
C GLY A 34 16.74 3.98 -7.12
N GLN A 35 16.77 4.23 -5.80
CA GLN A 35 16.49 3.18 -4.80
C GLN A 35 15.09 2.58 -4.99
N CYS A 36 14.09 3.42 -5.28
CA CYS A 36 12.71 2.99 -5.49
C CYS A 36 12.55 2.05 -6.68
N ILE A 37 13.16 2.38 -7.81
CA ILE A 37 13.09 1.54 -9.02
C ILE A 37 13.85 0.22 -8.83
N GLN A 38 14.94 0.23 -8.06
CA GLN A 38 15.68 -0.98 -7.69
C GLN A 38 14.94 -1.92 -6.74
N LYS A 39 13.90 -1.47 -6.02
CA LYS A 39 13.10 -2.32 -5.11
C LYS A 39 12.24 -3.38 -5.81
N GLY A 40 11.88 -3.19 -7.07
CA GLY A 40 11.15 -4.21 -7.83
C GLY A 40 10.32 -3.65 -8.99
N ALA A 41 9.84 -4.56 -9.85
CA ALA A 41 9.04 -4.22 -11.03
C ALA A 41 7.83 -3.33 -10.68
N GLN A 42 7.11 -3.68 -9.61
CA GLN A 42 5.89 -3.05 -9.12
C GLN A 42 6.08 -1.65 -8.49
N CYS A 43 7.30 -1.31 -8.06
CA CYS A 43 7.58 -0.03 -7.40
C CYS A 43 7.67 1.11 -8.41
N ALA A 44 7.05 2.23 -8.06
CA ALA A 44 6.99 3.47 -8.83
C ALA A 44 7.21 4.69 -7.91
N TRP A 45 7.72 5.77 -8.47
CA TRP A 45 8.08 6.99 -7.74
C TRP A 45 7.21 8.18 -8.18
N CYS A 46 6.61 8.89 -7.22
CA CYS A 46 5.92 10.15 -7.50
C CYS A 46 6.90 11.33 -7.60
N MET A 47 7.06 11.89 -8.80
CA MET A 47 7.91 13.06 -9.09
C MET A 47 7.26 14.42 -8.78
N ASP A 48 5.99 14.42 -8.37
CA ASP A 48 5.20 15.63 -8.16
C ASP A 48 5.65 16.41 -6.91
N PRO A 49 6.11 17.67 -7.01
CA PRO A 49 6.57 18.44 -5.85
C PRO A 49 5.44 18.84 -4.89
N MET A 50 4.18 18.76 -5.32
CA MET A 50 3.00 19.10 -4.51
C MET A 50 2.31 17.88 -3.88
N ALA A 51 2.63 16.66 -4.33
CA ALA A 51 2.03 15.43 -3.83
C ALA A 51 2.22 15.20 -2.31
N ASP A 52 1.09 15.14 -1.60
CA ASP A 52 1.02 15.08 -0.13
C ASP A 52 1.07 13.63 0.41
N LEU A 53 2.16 12.94 0.07
CA LEU A 53 2.40 11.51 0.33
C LEU A 53 3.25 11.27 1.59
N SER A 54 3.02 10.16 2.29
CA SER A 54 3.88 9.68 3.39
C SER A 54 5.17 9.01 2.89
N SER A 55 5.16 8.44 1.68
CA SER A 55 6.37 8.08 0.92
C SER A 55 6.12 8.24 -0.58
N ARG A 56 7.14 8.73 -1.29
CA ARG A 56 7.12 8.91 -2.75
C ARG A 56 7.29 7.60 -3.51
N CYS A 57 7.88 6.57 -2.88
CA CYS A 57 8.00 5.23 -3.45
C CYS A 57 6.90 4.31 -2.94
N GLN A 58 6.02 3.84 -3.83
CA GLN A 58 4.95 2.88 -3.50
C GLN A 58 4.68 1.97 -4.71
N LYS A 59 3.85 0.94 -4.55
CA LYS A 59 3.30 0.20 -5.70
C LYS A 59 2.56 1.14 -6.66
N LYS A 60 2.80 1.02 -7.98
CA LYS A 60 2.20 1.89 -9.01
C LYS A 60 0.68 2.06 -8.85
N SER A 61 -0.04 0.93 -8.73
CA SER A 61 -1.49 0.89 -8.55
C SER A 61 -2.00 1.59 -7.28
N LYS A 62 -1.15 1.73 -6.25
CA LYS A 62 -1.46 2.47 -5.01
C LYS A 62 -1.25 3.97 -5.17
N LEU A 63 -0.26 4.40 -5.95
CA LEU A 63 -0.14 5.82 -6.33
C LEU A 63 -1.34 6.23 -7.18
N GLU A 64 -1.66 5.44 -8.22
CA GLU A 64 -2.77 5.68 -9.14
C GLU A 64 -4.14 5.70 -8.45
N SER A 65 -4.42 4.80 -7.50
CA SER A 65 -5.69 4.76 -6.78
C SER A 65 -5.80 5.79 -5.65
N SER A 66 -4.67 6.33 -5.15
CA SER A 66 -4.69 7.31 -4.06
C SER A 66 -5.21 8.68 -4.45
N GLY A 67 -5.17 9.04 -5.74
CA GLY A 67 -5.42 10.40 -6.23
C GLY A 67 -4.39 11.46 -5.77
N LYS A 68 -3.40 11.09 -4.94
CA LYS A 68 -2.42 12.02 -4.34
C LYS A 68 -1.19 12.30 -5.22
N CYS A 69 -1.10 11.70 -6.40
CA CYS A 69 -0.07 11.94 -7.40
C CYS A 69 -0.71 11.92 -8.79
N MET A 70 -0.44 12.92 -9.64
CA MET A 70 -0.90 12.91 -11.04
C MET A 70 -0.22 11.77 -11.81
N LYS A 71 -0.93 11.11 -12.74
CA LYS A 71 -0.44 9.90 -13.44
C LYS A 71 0.83 10.19 -14.25
N GLU A 72 0.89 11.40 -14.80
CA GLU A 72 1.97 11.98 -15.59
C GLU A 72 3.25 12.15 -14.75
N ASN A 73 3.10 12.31 -13.43
CA ASN A 73 4.18 12.42 -12.46
C ASN A 73 4.58 11.07 -11.83
N ILE A 74 3.94 9.94 -12.18
CA ILE A 74 4.29 8.61 -11.67
C ILE A 74 5.39 7.99 -12.55
N TYR A 75 6.64 8.10 -12.10
CA TYR A 75 7.78 7.46 -12.77
C TYR A 75 7.85 5.97 -12.44
N GLN A 76 7.69 5.14 -13.47
CA GLN A 76 7.98 3.71 -13.44
C GLN A 76 8.62 3.33 -14.78
N PRO A 77 9.95 3.11 -14.83
CA PRO A 77 10.60 2.71 -16.06
C PRO A 77 10.25 1.24 -16.35
N VAL A 78 9.93 0.96 -17.61
CA VAL A 78 9.47 -0.34 -18.10
C VAL A 78 10.57 -0.98 -18.93
N THR A 79 10.76 -2.29 -18.75
CA THR A 79 11.69 -3.09 -19.53
C THR A 79 11.20 -3.22 -20.98
N GLY A 80 12.07 -2.97 -21.96
CA GLY A 80 11.69 -2.93 -23.38
C GLY A 80 12.89 -3.10 -24.33
N ALA A 81 12.62 -3.46 -25.59
CA ALA A 81 13.63 -3.61 -26.63
C ALA A 81 13.19 -2.88 -27.90
N GLU A 82 14.12 -2.13 -28.50
CA GLU A 82 13.91 -1.32 -29.70
C GLU A 82 15.07 -1.55 -30.70
N SER A 83 14.76 -1.61 -31.99
CA SER A 83 15.76 -1.70 -33.08
C SER A 83 15.70 -0.44 -33.95
N PRO A 84 16.81 0.05 -34.52
CA PRO A 84 16.79 1.22 -35.38
C PRO A 84 15.83 1.05 -36.58
N PRO A 85 15.11 2.10 -37.01
CA PRO A 85 14.17 2.01 -38.14
C PRO A 85 14.86 1.76 -39.50
N GLN A 86 16.19 1.79 -39.55
CA GLN A 86 17.03 1.58 -40.73
C GLN A 86 17.87 0.29 -40.63
N THR A 87 17.36 -0.76 -39.96
CA THR A 87 17.97 -2.10 -40.05
C THR A 87 17.79 -2.69 -41.44
N PHE A 88 18.83 -3.30 -41.98
CA PHE A 88 18.76 -4.06 -43.23
C PHE A 88 17.90 -5.32 -43.04
N ARG A 89 17.27 -5.79 -44.12
CA ARG A 89 16.52 -7.06 -44.14
C ARG A 89 17.36 -8.21 -44.67
N ILE A 90 16.99 -9.43 -44.32
CA ILE A 90 17.61 -10.65 -44.86
C ILE A 90 17.51 -10.67 -46.40
N GLY A 91 18.66 -10.90 -47.04
CA GLY A 91 18.82 -10.85 -48.49
C GLY A 91 19.34 -9.50 -49.04
N GLU A 92 19.26 -8.41 -48.28
CA GLU A 92 19.76 -7.10 -48.72
C GLU A 92 21.29 -7.02 -48.72
N LYS A 93 21.83 -6.00 -49.39
CA LYS A 93 23.25 -5.65 -49.35
C LYS A 93 23.54 -4.74 -48.16
N GLY A 94 24.03 -5.34 -47.09
CA GLY A 94 24.52 -4.62 -45.91
C GLY A 94 25.86 -3.94 -46.16
N HIS A 95 26.44 -3.41 -45.08
CA HIS A 95 27.75 -2.75 -45.11
C HIS A 95 28.82 -3.64 -45.77
N HIS A 96 29.69 -3.02 -46.58
CA HIS A 96 30.69 -3.73 -47.42
C HIS A 96 30.12 -4.73 -48.46
N ASN A 97 28.87 -4.56 -48.91
CA ASN A 97 28.26 -5.37 -50.00
C ASN A 97 28.12 -6.88 -49.67
N THR A 98 28.22 -7.26 -48.40
CA THR A 98 27.87 -8.60 -47.94
C THR A 98 26.35 -8.77 -47.90
N THR A 99 25.85 -9.93 -48.32
CA THR A 99 24.43 -10.26 -48.21
C THR A 99 24.07 -10.50 -46.75
N VAL A 100 23.03 -9.82 -46.26
CA VAL A 100 22.56 -9.92 -44.88
C VAL A 100 21.83 -11.26 -44.68
N MET A 101 22.22 -12.02 -43.66
CA MET A 101 21.58 -13.29 -43.28
C MET A 101 20.97 -13.25 -41.87
N MET A 102 21.13 -12.15 -41.13
CA MET A 102 20.58 -11.98 -39.78
C MET A 102 19.91 -10.61 -39.64
N GLU A 103 18.72 -10.57 -39.06
CA GLU A 103 17.96 -9.35 -38.74
C GLU A 103 17.32 -9.44 -37.35
N PRO A 104 17.18 -8.32 -36.60
CA PRO A 104 17.83 -7.02 -36.83
C PRO A 104 19.34 -7.08 -36.55
N GLN A 105 20.14 -6.16 -37.12
CA GLN A 105 21.59 -6.11 -36.87
C GLN A 105 21.96 -5.30 -35.63
N ILE A 106 21.02 -4.52 -35.08
CA ILE A 106 21.20 -3.71 -33.87
C ILE A 106 19.93 -3.81 -33.03
N VAL A 107 20.07 -4.11 -31.74
CA VAL A 107 19.00 -4.00 -30.74
C VAL A 107 19.50 -3.20 -29.56
N THR A 108 18.70 -2.23 -29.12
CA THR A 108 18.86 -1.53 -27.84
C THR A 108 17.82 -2.06 -26.86
N MET A 109 18.25 -2.51 -25.69
CA MET A 109 17.42 -3.09 -24.64
C MET A 109 17.49 -2.20 -23.41
N LYS A 110 16.34 -1.82 -22.85
CA LYS A 110 16.20 -1.12 -21.57
C LYS A 110 15.77 -2.18 -20.55
N VAL A 111 16.61 -2.46 -19.55
CA VAL A 111 16.44 -3.65 -18.68
C VAL A 111 16.40 -3.25 -17.21
N LYS A 112 15.29 -3.55 -16.52
CA LYS A 112 15.12 -3.36 -15.07
C LYS A 112 15.73 -4.52 -14.28
N MET A 113 16.21 -4.25 -13.07
CA MET A 113 16.82 -5.27 -12.21
C MET A 113 15.80 -6.37 -11.87
N GLY A 114 16.21 -7.63 -11.99
CA GLY A 114 15.36 -8.81 -11.77
C GLY A 114 14.33 -9.12 -12.87
N GLU A 115 14.11 -8.23 -13.85
CA GLU A 115 13.14 -8.43 -14.93
C GLU A 115 13.82 -9.02 -16.19
N PRO A 116 13.36 -10.17 -16.71
CA PRO A 116 13.96 -10.79 -17.91
C PRO A 116 13.43 -10.15 -19.20
N MET A 117 14.24 -9.30 -19.83
CA MET A 117 13.95 -8.81 -21.18
C MET A 117 14.24 -9.89 -22.23
N LYS A 118 13.40 -9.98 -23.26
CA LYS A 118 13.61 -10.85 -24.43
C LYS A 118 13.72 -10.04 -25.70
N THR A 119 14.58 -10.48 -26.62
CA THR A 119 14.60 -10.00 -28.00
C THR A 119 14.82 -11.17 -28.96
N GLN A 120 14.34 -11.04 -30.19
CA GLN A 120 14.35 -12.10 -31.19
C GLN A 120 15.13 -11.65 -32.44
N PHE A 121 15.91 -12.58 -32.97
CA PHE A 121 16.68 -12.44 -34.20
C PHE A 121 16.27 -13.55 -35.16
N LYS A 122 16.10 -13.21 -36.43
CA LYS A 122 15.94 -14.19 -37.50
C LYS A 122 17.29 -14.41 -38.14
N TYR A 123 17.64 -15.67 -38.38
CA TYR A 123 18.83 -16.05 -39.13
C TYR A 123 18.43 -16.97 -40.29
N LYS A 124 18.79 -16.61 -41.51
CA LYS A 124 18.65 -17.49 -42.67
C LYS A 124 19.87 -18.39 -42.79
N HIS A 125 19.72 -19.69 -42.53
CA HIS A 125 20.79 -20.64 -42.76
C HIS A 125 21.09 -20.74 -44.26
N VAL A 126 22.37 -20.65 -44.62
CA VAL A 126 22.87 -20.88 -45.98
C VAL A 126 24.16 -21.69 -45.82
N ARG A 127 24.25 -22.85 -46.45
CA ARG A 127 25.44 -23.70 -46.33
C ARG A 127 26.66 -23.03 -46.98
N PRO A 128 27.86 -23.10 -46.36
CA PRO A 128 29.08 -22.61 -46.97
C PRO A 128 29.39 -23.34 -48.28
N ALA A 129 29.70 -22.59 -49.35
CA ALA A 129 30.09 -23.19 -50.64
C ALA A 129 31.33 -24.10 -50.56
N ASN A 130 32.17 -23.91 -49.52
CA ASN A 130 33.36 -24.71 -49.25
C ASN A 130 33.11 -25.89 -48.29
N ASP A 131 31.93 -25.96 -47.66
CA ASP A 131 31.52 -27.05 -46.76
C ASP A 131 30.01 -27.33 -46.87
N PRO A 132 29.59 -28.14 -47.87
CA PRO A 132 28.19 -28.52 -48.05
C PRO A 132 27.62 -29.44 -46.95
N ALA A 133 28.45 -29.90 -46.01
CA ALA A 133 28.07 -30.76 -44.89
C ALA A 133 27.80 -29.98 -43.58
N ALA A 134 28.07 -28.68 -43.55
CA ALA A 134 27.81 -27.81 -42.39
C ALA A 134 26.31 -27.50 -42.20
N VAL A 135 25.52 -28.51 -41.84
CA VAL A 135 24.08 -28.44 -41.51
C VAL A 135 23.79 -27.93 -40.08
N ASN A 136 24.83 -27.60 -39.31
CA ASN A 136 24.69 -27.24 -37.89
C ASN A 136 24.76 -25.72 -37.72
N VAL A 137 23.69 -25.10 -37.20
CA VAL A 137 23.68 -23.69 -36.81
C VAL A 137 24.22 -23.57 -35.39
N GLN A 138 25.37 -22.92 -35.23
CA GLN A 138 25.96 -22.65 -33.91
C GLN A 138 26.13 -21.15 -33.70
N LEU A 139 25.62 -20.65 -32.57
CA LEU A 139 25.78 -19.27 -32.15
C LEU A 139 27.19 -19.04 -31.60
N GLN A 140 27.75 -17.87 -31.91
CA GLN A 140 28.91 -17.29 -31.23
C GLN A 140 28.53 -15.93 -30.64
N HIS A 141 29.25 -15.51 -29.61
CA HIS A 141 29.09 -14.18 -29.03
C HIS A 141 30.45 -13.63 -28.55
N SER A 142 30.53 -12.32 -28.31
CA SER A 142 31.68 -11.72 -27.61
C SER A 142 31.69 -12.13 -26.13
N GLU A 143 32.64 -11.60 -25.36
CA GLU A 143 32.54 -11.64 -23.89
C GLU A 143 31.18 -11.07 -23.41
N LEU A 144 30.64 -11.65 -22.34
CA LEU A 144 29.32 -11.31 -21.79
C LEU A 144 29.51 -10.57 -20.45
N PRO A 145 28.86 -9.41 -20.23
CA PRO A 145 28.99 -8.67 -18.96
C PRO A 145 28.58 -9.52 -17.74
N GLU A 146 29.48 -9.69 -16.78
CA GLU A 146 29.31 -10.61 -15.63
C GLU A 146 28.01 -10.40 -14.84
N HIS A 147 27.58 -9.13 -14.75
CA HIS A 147 26.45 -8.69 -13.93
C HIS A 147 25.09 -8.86 -14.64
N LEU A 148 25.11 -9.41 -15.86
CA LEU A 148 23.93 -9.87 -16.59
C LEU A 148 23.80 -11.39 -16.52
N LEU A 149 22.57 -11.89 -16.54
CA LEU A 149 22.26 -13.26 -16.92
C LEU A 149 21.79 -13.23 -18.37
N VAL A 150 22.55 -13.86 -19.27
CA VAL A 150 22.19 -13.95 -20.70
C VAL A 150 21.97 -15.41 -21.06
N LYS A 151 20.74 -15.74 -21.46
CA LYS A 151 20.37 -17.06 -21.99
C LYS A 151 20.10 -16.95 -23.49
N PHE A 152 20.35 -18.05 -24.19
CA PHE A 152 20.16 -18.16 -25.64
C PHE A 152 19.23 -19.33 -25.90
N PHE A 153 18.17 -19.07 -26.67
CA PHE A 153 17.20 -20.05 -27.11
C PHE A 153 17.18 -20.09 -28.63
N ILE A 154 16.99 -21.27 -29.20
CA ILE A 154 16.82 -21.46 -30.65
C ILE A 154 15.53 -22.25 -30.86
N VAL A 155 14.75 -21.88 -31.87
CA VAL A 155 13.62 -22.68 -32.35
C VAL A 155 14.17 -23.73 -33.32
N CYS A 156 14.44 -24.94 -32.82
CA CYS A 156 14.89 -26.06 -33.62
C CYS A 156 13.72 -26.98 -33.96
N ASN A 157 13.47 -27.26 -35.24
CA ASN A 157 12.36 -28.11 -35.69
C ASN A 157 11.00 -27.70 -35.07
N GLY A 158 10.74 -26.38 -35.02
CA GLY A 158 9.56 -25.79 -34.38
C GLY A 158 9.57 -25.73 -32.84
N LYS A 159 10.60 -26.25 -32.16
CA LYS A 159 10.69 -26.28 -30.69
C LYS A 159 11.73 -25.31 -30.13
N ARG A 160 11.26 -24.25 -29.45
CA ARG A 160 12.09 -23.35 -28.62
C ARG A 160 12.82 -24.15 -27.54
N THR A 161 14.15 -24.15 -27.59
CA THR A 161 15.03 -24.90 -26.70
C THR A 161 16.15 -23.99 -26.18
N GLU A 162 16.56 -24.11 -24.91
CA GLU A 162 17.73 -23.37 -24.39
C GLU A 162 19.01 -24.03 -24.90
N THR A 163 19.62 -23.43 -25.92
CA THR A 163 20.79 -23.99 -26.62
C THR A 163 21.52 -22.89 -27.41
N LYS A 164 22.81 -23.11 -27.65
CA LYS A 164 23.63 -22.33 -28.59
C LYS A 164 23.90 -23.08 -29.90
N ARG A 165 23.33 -24.28 -30.09
CA ARG A 165 23.46 -25.11 -31.30
C ARG A 165 22.13 -25.75 -31.69
N CYS A 166 21.86 -25.70 -32.99
CA CYS A 166 20.83 -26.45 -33.69
C CYS A 166 21.53 -27.41 -34.67
N ASN A 167 21.09 -28.66 -34.76
CA ASN A 167 21.65 -29.64 -35.68
C ASN A 167 20.70 -29.86 -36.87
N ASP A 168 21.24 -30.37 -37.98
CA ASP A 168 20.48 -30.88 -39.13
C ASP A 168 19.50 -29.86 -39.76
N VAL A 169 19.89 -28.58 -39.75
CA VAL A 169 19.10 -27.45 -40.26
C VAL A 169 19.11 -27.43 -41.80
N PRO A 170 17.93 -27.42 -42.47
CA PRO A 170 17.84 -27.32 -43.91
C PRO A 170 18.42 -26.03 -44.52
N ASP A 171 18.97 -26.16 -45.73
CA ASP A 171 19.55 -25.05 -46.48
C ASP A 171 18.49 -24.04 -46.92
N GLY A 172 18.69 -22.77 -46.58
CA GLY A 172 17.71 -21.70 -46.77
C GLY A 172 16.67 -21.55 -45.66
N GLU A 173 16.68 -22.39 -44.62
CA GLU A 173 15.72 -22.32 -43.50
C GLU A 173 15.89 -21.03 -42.68
N MET A 174 14.76 -20.54 -42.15
CA MET A 174 14.71 -19.43 -41.22
C MET A 174 14.74 -19.96 -39.79
N VAL A 175 15.83 -19.69 -39.07
CA VAL A 175 16.03 -20.06 -37.68
C VAL A 175 15.74 -18.86 -36.78
N ASP A 176 14.71 -18.96 -35.95
CA ASP A 176 14.42 -17.97 -34.91
C ASP A 176 15.31 -18.20 -33.68
N ILE A 177 16.02 -17.14 -33.28
CA ILE A 177 16.94 -17.09 -32.14
C ILE A 177 16.39 -16.08 -31.14
N GLU A 178 16.18 -16.49 -29.88
CA GLU A 178 15.71 -15.61 -28.81
C GLU A 178 16.81 -15.44 -27.75
N VAL A 179 17.09 -14.19 -27.38
CA VAL A 179 18.06 -13.82 -26.35
C VAL A 179 17.29 -13.24 -25.16
N GLU A 180 17.47 -13.86 -23.99
CA GLU A 180 16.89 -13.42 -22.72
C GLU A 180 18.00 -12.79 -21.86
N VAL A 181 17.80 -11.53 -21.45
CA VAL A 181 18.76 -10.75 -20.66
C VAL A 181 18.08 -10.33 -19.35
N THR A 182 18.67 -10.69 -18.21
CA THR A 182 18.24 -10.24 -16.88
C THR A 182 19.39 -9.50 -16.20
N LEU A 183 19.11 -8.31 -15.67
CA LEU A 183 20.06 -7.55 -14.86
C LEU A 183 20.08 -8.07 -13.41
N LYS A 184 21.24 -8.50 -12.92
CA LYS A 184 21.39 -9.12 -11.58
C LYS A 184 21.58 -8.09 -10.46
N ASP A 185 22.36 -7.05 -10.72
CA ASP A 185 22.91 -6.15 -9.70
C ASP A 185 23.15 -4.77 -10.32
N CYS A 186 22.51 -3.73 -9.77
CA CYS A 186 22.68 -2.34 -10.22
C CYS A 186 23.93 -1.65 -9.65
N ALA A 187 24.50 -2.13 -8.54
CA ALA A 187 25.61 -1.44 -7.86
C ALA A 187 26.96 -1.57 -8.60
N LYS A 188 27.06 -2.53 -9.53
CA LYS A 188 28.30 -2.85 -10.26
C LYS A 188 28.27 -2.46 -11.74
N VAL A 189 27.12 -2.08 -12.28
CA VAL A 189 26.95 -1.82 -13.72
C VAL A 189 27.03 -0.32 -14.00
N THR A 190 28.03 0.09 -14.78
CA THR A 190 28.25 1.48 -15.16
C THR A 190 28.07 1.68 -16.67
N GLY A 191 27.14 2.54 -17.05
CA GLY A 191 26.84 2.86 -18.46
C GLY A 191 26.21 1.72 -19.26
N THR A 192 26.05 1.96 -20.57
CA THR A 192 25.52 0.99 -21.53
C THR A 192 26.44 -0.23 -21.63
N GLN A 193 25.88 -1.41 -21.38
CA GLN A 193 26.55 -2.69 -21.57
C GLN A 193 26.37 -3.14 -23.03
N THR A 194 27.27 -3.94 -23.57
CA THR A 194 27.12 -4.47 -24.93
C THR A 194 27.76 -5.83 -25.12
N PHE A 195 27.20 -6.63 -26.03
CA PHE A 195 27.86 -7.81 -26.59
C PHE A 195 27.40 -8.01 -28.05
N SER A 196 28.21 -8.68 -28.86
CA SER A 196 27.83 -9.07 -30.23
C SER A 196 27.30 -10.51 -30.26
N LEU A 197 26.26 -10.78 -31.04
CA LEU A 197 25.77 -12.13 -31.40
C LEU A 197 26.10 -12.43 -32.87
N GLY A 198 26.48 -13.66 -33.19
CA GLY A 198 26.66 -14.11 -34.57
C GLY A 198 26.46 -15.62 -34.72
N VAL A 199 26.65 -16.12 -35.95
CA VAL A 199 26.60 -17.55 -36.27
C VAL A 199 27.94 -17.99 -36.85
N VAL A 200 28.45 -19.13 -36.41
CA VAL A 200 29.72 -19.69 -36.92
C VAL A 200 29.64 -19.87 -38.44
N GLY A 201 30.63 -19.36 -39.17
CA GLY A 201 30.68 -19.36 -40.64
C GLY A 201 30.05 -18.13 -41.32
N TYR A 202 29.16 -17.40 -40.63
CA TYR A 202 28.64 -16.11 -41.11
C TYR A 202 29.56 -14.96 -40.65
N ARG A 203 29.77 -13.96 -41.51
CA ARG A 203 30.64 -12.79 -41.22
C ARG A 203 29.91 -11.63 -40.54
N GLY A 204 28.58 -11.58 -40.61
CA GLY A 204 27.81 -10.55 -39.93
C GLY A 204 27.59 -10.89 -38.46
N VAL A 205 27.49 -9.85 -37.64
CA VAL A 205 27.10 -9.95 -36.22
C VAL A 205 25.99 -8.94 -35.94
N ALA A 206 25.08 -9.28 -35.03
CA ALA A 206 24.15 -8.34 -34.45
C ALA A 206 24.76 -7.71 -33.19
N GLY A 207 24.71 -6.38 -33.09
CA GLY A 207 25.13 -5.64 -31.89
C GLY A 207 23.98 -5.51 -30.90
N ILE A 208 24.15 -6.02 -29.69
CA ILE A 208 23.18 -5.89 -28.60
C ILE A 208 23.71 -4.83 -27.63
N TYR A 209 22.93 -3.78 -27.40
CA TYR A 209 23.20 -2.68 -26.48
C TYR A 209 22.18 -2.73 -25.35
N ILE A 210 22.63 -2.66 -24.10
CA ILE A 210 21.81 -2.88 -22.91
C ILE A 210 21.98 -1.69 -21.98
N ASN A 211 20.92 -0.91 -21.83
CA ASN A 211 20.80 0.25 -20.95
C ASN A 211 20.17 -0.20 -19.61
N PRO A 212 20.93 -0.24 -18.50
CA PRO A 212 20.43 -0.68 -17.21
C PRO A 212 19.52 0.39 -16.58
N LEU A 213 18.30 0.02 -16.20
CA LEU A 213 17.32 0.92 -15.57
C LEU A 213 17.55 1.01 -14.05
N CYS A 214 18.72 1.51 -13.65
CA CYS A 214 19.19 1.53 -12.25
C CYS A 214 18.99 2.85 -11.50
N GLY A 215 18.53 3.91 -12.17
CA GLY A 215 18.33 5.23 -11.59
C GLY A 215 17.27 6.02 -12.37
N CYS A 216 16.87 7.17 -11.86
CA CYS A 216 15.92 8.05 -12.54
C CYS A 216 16.65 9.23 -13.18
N GLU A 217 16.24 9.66 -14.38
CA GLU A 217 16.94 10.75 -15.08
C GLU A 217 16.93 12.05 -14.28
N CYS A 218 15.85 12.33 -13.54
CA CYS A 218 15.72 13.49 -12.63
C CYS A 218 16.73 13.50 -11.46
N GLU A 219 17.47 12.42 -11.22
CA GLU A 219 18.55 12.36 -10.21
C GLU A 219 19.89 12.86 -10.77
N ILE A 220 20.03 13.00 -12.10
CA ILE A 220 21.24 13.52 -12.74
C ILE A 220 21.33 15.03 -12.48
N LEU A 221 22.46 15.48 -11.92
CA LEU A 221 22.75 16.85 -11.45
C LEU A 221 22.34 18.01 -12.40
N ARG A 222 22.24 17.76 -13.71
CA ARG A 222 21.83 18.76 -14.71
C ARG A 222 20.33 19.09 -14.70
N PHE A 223 19.51 18.22 -14.10
CA PHE A 223 18.05 18.35 -14.03
C PHE A 223 17.54 18.77 -12.64
N HIS A 224 18.43 19.01 -11.67
CA HIS A 224 18.04 19.48 -10.34
C HIS A 224 17.62 20.95 -10.40
N GLU A 225 16.42 21.30 -9.93
CA GLU A 225 16.02 22.72 -9.81
C GLU A 225 16.75 23.34 -8.62
N LYS A 226 17.79 24.12 -8.88
CA LYS A 226 18.64 24.72 -7.83
C LYS A 226 17.96 25.90 -7.16
N SER A 227 18.01 25.96 -5.82
CA SER A 227 17.22 26.91 -5.02
C SER A 227 15.76 26.92 -5.49
N SER A 228 15.09 25.78 -5.33
CA SER A 228 13.74 25.58 -5.85
C SER A 228 12.71 26.41 -5.08
N ALA A 229 11.70 26.92 -5.80
CA ALA A 229 10.57 27.59 -5.14
C ALA A 229 9.77 26.62 -4.25
N PHE A 230 9.67 25.34 -4.65
CA PHE A 230 9.03 24.29 -3.86
C PHE A 230 9.82 23.92 -2.60
N CYS A 231 11.12 24.21 -2.58
CA CYS A 231 12.04 23.98 -1.45
C CYS A 231 12.36 25.28 -0.68
N SER A 232 11.39 26.19 -0.57
CA SER A 232 11.50 27.46 0.17
C SER A 232 12.70 28.34 -0.23
N LYS A 233 13.21 28.20 -1.46
CA LYS A 233 14.49 28.76 -1.94
C LYS A 233 15.74 28.37 -1.12
N ALA A 234 15.62 27.38 -0.23
CA ALA A 234 16.64 26.93 0.71
C ALA A 234 16.96 25.42 0.56
N GLY A 235 16.96 24.96 -0.69
CA GLY A 235 17.26 23.60 -1.10
C GLY A 235 17.04 23.41 -2.61
N ASN A 236 17.46 22.25 -3.12
CA ASN A 236 17.32 21.87 -4.52
C ASN A 236 16.21 20.83 -4.68
N LEU A 237 15.40 20.91 -5.75
CA LEU A 237 14.38 19.90 -6.06
C LEU A 237 14.98 18.78 -6.93
N ILE A 238 14.82 17.54 -6.47
CA ILE A 238 15.34 16.33 -7.11
C ILE A 238 14.21 15.31 -7.17
N CYS A 239 13.74 14.96 -8.37
CA CYS A 239 12.60 14.05 -8.58
C CYS A 239 11.36 14.36 -7.70
N GLY A 240 11.03 15.65 -7.52
CA GLY A 240 9.91 16.09 -6.67
C GLY A 240 10.20 16.17 -5.17
N GLN A 241 11.35 15.70 -4.69
CA GLN A 241 11.76 15.80 -3.29
C GLN A 241 12.79 16.90 -3.09
N CYS A 242 12.70 17.61 -1.96
CA CYS A 242 13.66 18.65 -1.61
C CYS A 242 14.91 18.08 -0.93
N SER A 243 16.08 18.52 -1.41
CA SER A 243 17.39 18.33 -0.78
C SER A 243 17.82 19.66 -0.19
N CYS A 244 17.74 19.78 1.14
CA CYS A 244 17.85 21.07 1.83
C CYS A 244 19.28 21.55 2.04
N ASP A 245 19.44 22.88 2.08
CA ASP A 245 20.71 23.53 2.41
C ASP A 245 21.10 23.33 3.88
N GLN A 246 22.36 23.62 4.22
CA GLN A 246 22.86 23.45 5.59
C GLN A 246 22.06 24.30 6.60
N GLY A 247 21.66 23.68 7.70
CA GLY A 247 20.83 24.33 8.72
C GLY A 247 19.32 24.37 8.42
N LYS A 248 18.87 23.73 7.33
CA LYS A 248 17.45 23.60 6.95
C LYS A 248 16.96 22.16 7.01
N GLY A 249 15.64 22.00 7.16
CA GLY A 249 14.94 20.72 7.13
C GLY A 249 13.43 20.91 6.97
N GLY A 250 12.69 19.82 7.10
CA GLY A 250 11.29 19.74 6.69
C GLY A 250 11.17 19.37 5.20
N ASN A 251 9.98 18.96 4.78
CA ASN A 251 9.75 18.40 3.45
C ASN A 251 9.90 19.42 2.31
N LYS A 252 9.90 20.72 2.64
CA LYS A 252 10.07 21.86 1.72
C LYS A 252 11.18 22.81 2.18
N CYS A 253 12.10 22.35 3.04
CA CYS A 253 13.21 23.13 3.62
C CYS A 253 12.75 24.39 4.39
N GLU A 254 11.52 24.33 4.92
CA GLU A 254 10.85 25.39 5.65
C GLU A 254 11.45 25.58 7.05
N CYS A 255 11.77 24.49 7.76
CA CYS A 255 12.21 24.49 9.15
C CYS A 255 13.68 24.96 9.31
N PRO A 256 13.98 26.00 10.11
CA PRO A 256 15.34 26.34 10.50
C PRO A 256 15.80 25.43 11.66
N LEU A 257 16.73 24.51 11.42
CA LEU A 257 17.11 23.45 12.38
C LEU A 257 17.52 24.00 13.77
N ALA A 258 18.24 25.13 13.78
CA ALA A 258 18.67 25.80 15.01
C ALA A 258 17.51 26.25 15.92
N GLN A 259 16.36 26.63 15.36
CA GLN A 259 15.17 27.01 16.13
C GLN A 259 14.59 25.84 16.92
N TYR A 260 14.74 24.61 16.40
CA TYR A 260 14.25 23.38 17.02
C TYR A 260 15.34 22.67 17.85
N GLY A 261 16.50 23.31 18.05
CA GLY A 261 17.59 22.79 18.88
C GLY A 261 18.29 21.54 18.30
N VAL A 262 18.28 21.37 16.97
CA VAL A 262 18.86 20.22 16.26
C VAL A 262 19.88 20.66 15.20
N LYS A 263 20.77 19.75 14.81
CA LYS A 263 21.85 19.99 13.83
C LYS A 263 21.58 19.39 12.46
N THR A 264 20.80 18.31 12.37
CA THR A 264 20.45 17.63 11.12
C THR A 264 18.95 17.53 10.92
N PHE A 265 18.51 17.39 9.66
CA PHE A 265 17.10 17.10 9.35
C PHE A 265 16.65 15.76 9.99
N LYS A 266 17.52 14.75 10.06
CA LYS A 266 17.20 13.49 10.72
C LYS A 266 16.90 13.67 12.21
N GLU A 267 17.67 14.47 12.93
CA GLU A 267 17.35 14.81 14.33
C GLU A 267 16.01 15.56 14.49
N LEU A 268 15.54 16.28 13.45
CA LEU A 268 14.22 16.90 13.45
C LEU A 268 13.11 15.89 13.19
N GLU A 269 13.32 14.96 12.26
CA GLU A 269 12.39 13.89 11.91
C GLU A 269 12.26 12.83 13.02
N ASP A 270 13.36 12.48 13.68
CA ASP A 270 13.39 11.52 14.79
C ASP A 270 12.62 12.04 16.03
N LYS A 271 12.36 13.36 16.15
CA LYS A 271 11.42 13.91 17.15
C LYS A 271 9.96 13.53 16.89
N CYS A 272 9.64 13.06 15.69
CA CYS A 272 8.33 12.53 15.32
C CYS A 272 8.27 11.00 15.39
N ARG A 273 9.26 10.33 15.99
CA ARG A 273 9.29 8.88 16.20
C ARG A 273 9.21 8.55 17.69
N GLU A 274 8.24 7.73 18.06
CA GLU A 274 8.06 7.26 19.45
C GLU A 274 9.20 6.33 19.90
N THR A 275 9.79 5.59 18.95
CA THR A 275 10.91 4.67 19.19
C THR A 275 12.02 4.85 18.14
N PRO A 276 13.31 4.65 18.50
CA PRO A 276 14.41 4.79 17.54
C PRO A 276 14.27 3.81 16.36
N GLY A 277 14.11 4.35 15.15
CA GLY A 277 13.87 3.56 13.94
C GLY A 277 12.42 3.12 13.73
N GLY A 278 11.51 3.41 14.67
CA GLY A 278 10.06 3.22 14.49
C GLY A 278 9.47 4.17 13.43
N PRO A 279 8.20 3.96 13.03
CA PRO A 279 7.55 4.78 12.00
C PRO A 279 7.42 6.24 12.44
N ILE A 280 7.47 7.14 11.46
CA ILE A 280 7.15 8.57 11.68
C ILE A 280 5.66 8.65 12.04
N CYS A 281 5.34 9.31 13.15
CA CYS A 281 3.97 9.54 13.61
C CYS A 281 3.10 8.28 13.60
N GLY A 282 3.62 7.16 14.10
CA GLY A 282 2.90 5.88 14.21
C GLY A 282 2.51 5.24 12.87
N GLY A 283 2.86 5.86 11.74
CA GLY A 283 2.31 5.55 10.42
C GLY A 283 0.97 6.24 10.10
N ASN A 284 0.41 7.03 11.04
CA ASN A 284 -0.91 7.65 10.97
C ASN A 284 -0.86 9.19 10.90
N GLY A 285 0.26 9.75 10.45
CA GLY A 285 0.46 11.20 10.43
C GLY A 285 1.78 11.62 9.79
N LYS A 286 2.06 12.92 9.86
CA LYS A 286 3.16 13.58 9.16
C LYS A 286 3.96 14.45 10.13
N CYS A 287 5.28 14.45 9.96
CA CYS A 287 6.18 15.27 10.76
C CYS A 287 6.23 16.71 10.21
N ASP A 288 5.68 17.66 10.97
CA ASP A 288 5.74 19.09 10.72
C ASP A 288 6.75 19.72 11.70
N CYS A 289 7.93 20.06 11.17
CA CYS A 289 9.09 20.57 11.91
C CYS A 289 9.35 19.94 13.30
N GLY A 290 9.28 18.61 13.41
CA GLY A 290 9.53 17.88 14.67
C GLY A 290 8.33 17.77 15.62
N LYS A 291 7.10 17.93 15.10
CA LYS A 291 5.84 17.53 15.75
C LYS A 291 4.98 16.71 14.79
N CYS A 292 4.16 15.81 15.32
CA CYS A 292 3.23 15.06 14.48
C CYS A 292 1.91 15.80 14.23
N LYS A 293 1.44 15.72 12.99
CA LYS A 293 0.09 16.08 12.56
C LYS A 293 -0.60 14.81 12.05
N CYS A 294 -1.61 14.33 12.75
CA CYS A 294 -2.29 13.07 12.42
C CYS A 294 -3.15 13.21 11.15
N ASP A 295 -3.26 12.13 10.38
CA ASP A 295 -4.02 12.09 9.12
C ASP A 295 -5.55 12.02 9.35
N SER A 296 -6.00 11.74 10.58
CA SER A 296 -7.42 11.68 10.97
C SER A 296 -7.62 12.19 12.40
N ASN A 297 -8.76 12.82 12.68
CA ASN A 297 -9.20 13.23 14.02
C ASN A 297 -9.51 12.03 14.95
N THR A 298 -9.66 10.82 14.39
CA THR A 298 -9.82 9.58 15.17
C THR A 298 -8.51 9.07 15.78
N VAL A 299 -7.36 9.67 15.43
CA VAL A 299 -6.04 9.27 15.90
C VAL A 299 -5.36 10.44 16.61
N SER A 300 -4.64 10.16 17.70
CA SER A 300 -4.11 11.21 18.59
C SER A 300 -2.82 10.81 19.32
N GLY A 301 -2.39 11.67 20.26
CA GLY A 301 -1.10 11.59 20.95
C GLY A 301 0.03 12.25 20.16
N ASP A 302 1.14 12.58 20.83
CA ASP A 302 2.29 13.31 20.24
C ASP A 302 2.94 12.59 19.05
N PHE A 303 2.68 11.28 18.90
CA PHE A 303 3.16 10.43 17.82
C PHE A 303 2.04 9.81 16.96
N CYS A 304 0.77 10.22 17.10
CA CYS A 304 -0.36 9.62 16.36
C CYS A 304 -0.47 8.08 16.49
N SER A 305 -0.04 7.53 17.63
CA SER A 305 -0.09 6.09 17.94
C SER A 305 -1.42 5.67 18.60
N CYS A 306 -2.19 6.63 19.15
CA CYS A 306 -3.43 6.36 19.89
C CYS A 306 -4.65 6.41 18.98
N ASP A 307 -5.36 5.28 18.83
CA ASP A 307 -6.71 5.24 18.25
C ASP A 307 -7.77 5.61 19.30
N ASN A 308 -8.72 6.46 18.90
CA ASN A 308 -9.85 6.92 19.71
C ASN A 308 -11.18 6.25 19.28
N THR A 309 -11.13 5.16 18.51
CA THR A 309 -12.31 4.34 18.15
C THR A 309 -12.36 2.99 18.87
N SER A 310 -11.21 2.39 19.20
CA SER A 310 -11.12 1.08 19.89
C SER A 310 -11.27 1.16 21.43
N CYS A 311 -12.29 1.87 21.93
CA CYS A 311 -12.65 1.84 23.36
C CYS A 311 -13.71 0.77 23.71
N PRO A 312 -13.84 0.39 24.99
CA PRO A 312 -14.94 -0.45 25.47
C PRO A 312 -16.32 0.05 25.02
N VAL A 313 -17.18 -0.89 24.60
CA VAL A 313 -18.60 -0.65 24.33
C VAL A 313 -19.43 -1.17 25.49
N GLY A 314 -20.49 -0.44 25.85
CA GLY A 314 -21.28 -0.73 27.05
C GLY A 314 -22.65 -0.07 27.06
N GLY A 315 -23.33 -0.22 28.20
CA GLY A 315 -24.69 0.29 28.42
C GLY A 315 -25.77 -0.41 27.60
N PRO A 316 -27.06 -0.05 27.79
CA PRO A 316 -28.19 -0.70 27.13
C PRO A 316 -28.25 -0.45 25.61
N GLU A 317 -27.57 0.58 25.12
CA GLU A 317 -27.52 0.94 23.69
C GLU A 317 -26.24 0.44 22.99
N ASN A 318 -25.40 -0.33 23.69
CA ASN A 318 -24.14 -0.91 23.19
C ASN A 318 -23.24 0.10 22.44
N ARG A 319 -23.07 1.29 23.02
CA ARG A 319 -22.24 2.37 22.45
C ARG A 319 -20.86 2.40 23.07
N GLN A 320 -19.89 2.92 22.32
CA GLN A 320 -18.54 3.21 22.80
C GLN A 320 -18.62 4.13 24.03
N CYS A 321 -17.90 3.78 25.11
CA CYS A 321 -17.96 4.46 26.41
C CYS A 321 -19.40 4.65 26.94
N SER A 322 -20.28 3.69 26.66
CA SER A 322 -21.72 3.72 26.97
C SER A 322 -22.49 4.95 26.46
N GLY A 323 -21.89 5.73 25.55
CA GLY A 323 -22.40 7.06 25.15
C GLY A 323 -22.33 8.13 26.25
N ARG A 324 -21.44 7.97 27.25
CA ARG A 324 -21.33 8.76 28.49
C ARG A 324 -19.88 9.11 28.85
N GLY A 325 -19.04 9.25 27.83
CA GLY A 325 -17.61 9.49 27.98
C GLY A 325 -16.91 9.63 26.64
N LEU A 326 -15.76 10.29 26.64
CA LEU A 326 -14.92 10.50 25.46
C LEU A 326 -13.83 9.42 25.40
N CYS A 327 -13.74 8.70 24.29
CA CYS A 327 -12.66 7.76 24.07
C CYS A 327 -11.33 8.47 23.82
N LYS A 328 -10.27 8.05 24.52
CA LYS A 328 -8.89 8.49 24.33
C LYS A 328 -7.95 7.29 24.43
N CYS A 329 -7.25 6.96 23.35
CA CYS A 329 -6.25 5.88 23.31
C CYS A 329 -6.75 4.53 23.84
N GLY A 330 -7.97 4.12 23.45
CA GLY A 330 -8.62 2.89 23.93
C GLY A 330 -9.18 2.90 25.36
N GLY A 331 -9.00 3.99 26.13
CA GLY A 331 -9.63 4.19 27.44
C GLY A 331 -10.77 5.23 27.38
N CYS A 332 -11.82 5.04 28.19
CA CYS A 332 -12.93 5.98 28.28
C CYS A 332 -12.74 7.04 29.38
N GLU A 333 -12.75 8.31 29.01
CA GLU A 333 -12.83 9.44 29.93
C GLU A 333 -14.31 9.76 30.20
N CYS A 334 -14.83 9.21 31.30
CA CYS A 334 -16.26 9.31 31.64
C CYS A 334 -16.70 10.72 32.02
N GLU A 335 -17.96 11.03 31.71
CA GLU A 335 -18.63 12.24 32.15
C GLU A 335 -18.73 12.33 33.68
N GLU A 336 -18.92 13.53 34.21
CA GLU A 336 -19.12 13.71 35.65
C GLU A 336 -20.37 12.93 36.11
N GLY A 337 -20.23 12.20 37.21
CA GLY A 337 -21.23 11.24 37.67
C GLY A 337 -21.10 9.81 37.11
N TRP A 338 -20.15 9.49 36.22
CA TRP A 338 -19.99 8.14 35.64
C TRP A 338 -18.62 7.48 35.92
N GLU A 339 -18.58 6.15 35.94
CA GLU A 339 -17.39 5.31 36.17
C GLU A 339 -17.49 3.89 35.54
N ARG A 340 -16.47 3.07 35.84
CA ARG A 340 -16.00 1.87 35.13
C ARG A 340 -15.33 2.17 33.78
N GLU A 341 -14.61 1.17 33.26
CA GLU A 341 -13.80 1.25 32.03
C GLU A 341 -14.64 1.58 30.77
N ASP A 342 -15.94 1.29 30.81
CA ASP A 342 -16.91 1.52 29.73
C ASP A 342 -17.89 2.67 30.02
N CYS A 343 -17.72 3.40 31.14
CA CYS A 343 -18.64 4.42 31.63
C CYS A 343 -20.10 3.96 31.80
N SER A 344 -20.35 2.65 31.97
CA SER A 344 -21.70 2.12 32.17
C SER A 344 -22.34 2.51 33.49
N CYS A 345 -21.55 3.02 34.45
CA CYS A 345 -21.93 3.02 35.85
C CYS A 345 -22.09 4.41 36.45
N GLU A 346 -23.25 4.64 37.07
CA GLU A 346 -23.60 5.91 37.70
C GLU A 346 -23.10 5.95 39.15
N LYS A 347 -22.37 7.02 39.49
CA LYS A 347 -21.84 7.30 40.84
C LYS A 347 -22.91 7.70 41.84
N SER A 348 -24.10 8.10 41.38
CA SER A 348 -25.20 8.46 42.28
C SER A 348 -25.70 7.22 43.03
N LYS A 349 -25.78 7.36 44.36
CA LYS A 349 -26.40 6.40 45.27
C LYS A 349 -27.90 6.65 45.44
N ASP A 350 -28.47 7.70 44.85
CA ASP A 350 -29.86 8.13 45.11
C ASP A 350 -30.87 7.02 44.77
N LYS A 351 -30.62 6.29 43.67
CA LYS A 351 -31.41 5.12 43.22
C LYS A 351 -31.37 3.91 44.18
N CYS A 352 -30.47 3.93 45.16
CA CYS A 352 -30.30 2.90 46.19
C CYS A 352 -30.79 3.35 47.59
N ILE A 353 -31.27 4.58 47.75
CA ILE A 353 -31.69 5.13 49.05
C ILE A 353 -33.21 5.06 49.18
N GLU A 354 -33.69 4.14 50.02
CA GLU A 354 -35.09 4.06 50.42
C GLU A 354 -35.25 4.42 51.90
N ASN A 355 -36.28 5.19 52.25
CA ASN A 355 -36.55 5.62 53.64
C ASN A 355 -35.34 6.26 54.37
N GLY A 356 -34.45 6.92 53.61
CA GLY A 356 -33.24 7.57 54.14
C GLY A 356 -32.07 6.62 54.44
N LYS A 357 -32.09 5.37 53.94
CA LYS A 357 -30.99 4.42 54.06
C LYS A 357 -30.57 3.86 52.70
N GLU A 358 -29.28 3.87 52.42
CA GLU A 358 -28.71 3.09 51.31
C GLU A 358 -28.94 1.60 51.58
N CYS A 359 -29.64 0.92 50.66
CA CYS A 359 -29.87 -0.53 50.67
C CYS A 359 -30.33 -1.07 52.04
N GLY A 360 -31.24 -0.35 52.70
CA GLY A 360 -31.82 -0.70 54.00
C GLY A 360 -30.83 -0.67 55.19
N GLY A 361 -29.53 -0.46 54.93
CA GLY A 361 -28.42 -0.76 55.84
C GLY A 361 -27.89 -2.20 55.76
N ASN A 362 -28.39 -3.03 54.82
CA ASN A 362 -28.10 -4.47 54.72
C ASN A 362 -27.41 -4.87 53.40
N GLY A 363 -26.90 -3.90 52.64
CA GLY A 363 -26.17 -4.10 51.40
C GLY A 363 -25.34 -2.88 51.05
N HIS A 364 -24.83 -2.83 49.82
CA HIS A 364 -24.17 -1.66 49.25
C HIS A 364 -24.77 -1.33 47.88
N CYS A 365 -24.80 -0.05 47.52
CA CYS A 365 -25.16 0.37 46.19
C CYS A 365 -24.00 0.11 45.23
N GLU A 366 -24.24 -0.69 44.20
CA GLU A 366 -23.38 -0.77 43.03
C GLU A 366 -24.20 -0.36 41.80
N CYS A 367 -23.76 0.67 41.07
CA CYS A 367 -24.37 1.03 39.79
C CYS A 367 -25.86 1.43 39.85
N GLY A 368 -26.29 2.08 40.94
CA GLY A 368 -27.69 2.43 41.16
C GLY A 368 -28.59 1.23 41.50
N LYS A 369 -28.02 0.06 41.81
CA LYS A 369 -28.73 -1.15 42.28
C LYS A 369 -28.14 -1.64 43.60
N CYS A 370 -28.97 -2.15 44.50
CA CYS A 370 -28.49 -2.72 45.76
C CYS A 370 -27.96 -4.15 45.60
N VAL A 371 -26.74 -4.37 46.11
CA VAL A 371 -26.11 -5.68 46.27
C VAL A 371 -26.19 -6.05 47.75
N CYS A 372 -27.03 -7.03 48.06
CA CYS A 372 -27.36 -7.39 49.44
C CYS A 372 -26.33 -8.31 50.09
N ASN A 373 -26.13 -8.14 51.40
CA ASN A 373 -25.33 -9.04 52.21
C ASN A 373 -26.06 -10.39 52.40
N SER A 374 -25.32 -11.48 52.61
CA SER A 374 -25.88 -12.82 52.81
C SER A 374 -26.99 -12.85 53.87
N GLY A 375 -28.12 -13.50 53.56
CA GLY A 375 -29.32 -13.50 54.40
C GLY A 375 -30.34 -12.39 54.13
N TRP A 376 -30.05 -11.46 53.19
CA TRP A 376 -30.93 -10.34 52.83
C TRP A 376 -31.30 -10.32 51.34
N THR A 377 -32.53 -9.90 51.07
CA THR A 377 -33.16 -9.87 49.74
C THR A 377 -34.10 -8.66 49.60
N GLY A 378 -34.65 -8.45 48.41
CA GLY A 378 -35.48 -7.29 48.07
C GLY A 378 -34.71 -6.24 47.24
N ALA A 379 -35.43 -5.27 46.69
CA ALA A 379 -34.83 -4.26 45.81
C ALA A 379 -33.88 -3.30 46.57
N PHE A 380 -34.13 -3.13 47.88
CA PHE A 380 -33.33 -2.31 48.78
C PHE A 380 -32.82 -3.13 49.98
N CYS A 381 -32.66 -4.45 49.82
CA CYS A 381 -32.21 -5.37 50.88
C CYS A 381 -33.07 -5.29 52.17
N GLU A 382 -34.37 -5.06 52.00
CA GLU A 382 -35.30 -4.76 53.09
C GLU A 382 -35.95 -6.00 53.74
N ALA A 383 -35.74 -7.19 53.17
CA ALA A 383 -36.28 -8.46 53.67
C ALA A 383 -35.17 -9.45 54.07
N ASP A 384 -35.30 -10.06 55.25
CA ASP A 384 -34.48 -11.20 55.67
C ASP A 384 -34.96 -12.50 55.00
N GLU A 385 -34.14 -13.56 54.97
CA GLU A 385 -34.55 -14.91 54.51
C GLU A 385 -35.67 -15.54 55.37
N GLY A 386 -36.17 -14.84 56.40
CA GLY A 386 -37.40 -15.16 57.13
C GLY A 386 -38.67 -14.50 56.56
N GLY A 387 -38.56 -13.64 55.53
CA GLY A 387 -39.68 -12.97 54.86
C GLY A 387 -40.36 -11.86 55.67
N ALA A 388 -39.77 -11.41 56.78
CA ALA A 388 -40.44 -10.55 57.75
C ALA A 388 -40.12 -9.05 57.54
N LYS A 389 -40.91 -8.33 56.71
CA LYS A 389 -40.83 -6.86 56.64
C LYS A 389 -41.18 -6.25 58.01
N LYS A 390 -40.17 -5.81 58.76
CA LYS A 390 -40.28 -5.20 60.11
C LYS A 390 -40.77 -3.75 60.05
N GLY A 391 -41.96 -3.55 59.49
CA GLY A 391 -42.69 -2.29 59.57
C GLY A 391 -43.17 -2.03 61.01
N SER A 392 -42.96 -0.81 61.51
CA SER A 392 -43.39 -0.42 62.87
C SER A 392 -44.88 -0.08 62.91
N VAL A 393 -45.69 -0.88 63.59
CA VAL A 393 -47.15 -0.71 63.67
C VAL A 393 -47.58 -0.05 65.00
N PRO A 394 -48.20 1.14 64.99
CA PRO A 394 -49.02 1.61 66.10
C PRO A 394 -50.43 0.97 66.03
N ALA A 395 -50.96 0.54 67.18
CA ALA A 395 -52.15 -0.33 67.21
C ALA A 395 -53.50 0.41 67.05
N ALA A 396 -54.43 -0.24 66.33
CA ALA A 396 -55.87 0.06 66.35
C ALA A 396 -56.68 -1.17 66.83
N LYS A 397 -57.92 -0.96 67.28
CA LYS A 397 -58.65 -1.90 68.15
C LYS A 397 -59.57 -2.87 67.39
N LYS A 398 -59.74 -4.09 67.92
CA LYS A 398 -60.81 -5.03 67.55
C LYS A 398 -62.21 -4.40 67.65
N LYS A 399 -63.10 -4.83 66.75
CA LYS A 399 -64.44 -5.29 67.11
C LYS A 399 -64.91 -6.39 66.14
N GLU A 400 -65.74 -7.29 66.64
CA GLU A 400 -66.22 -8.49 65.93
C GLU A 400 -67.75 -8.41 65.74
N ASP A 401 -68.22 -8.69 64.53
CA ASP A 401 -69.19 -9.75 64.20
C ASP A 401 -69.38 -9.75 62.66
N ALA A 402 -69.25 -10.86 61.92
CA ALA A 402 -69.93 -12.16 62.00
C ALA A 402 -71.26 -12.22 61.20
N THR A 403 -71.12 -12.29 59.87
CA THR A 403 -72.01 -13.12 59.04
C THR A 403 -71.21 -13.63 57.85
N GLY A 404 -70.88 -14.92 57.83
CA GLY A 404 -70.07 -15.50 56.77
C GLY A 404 -70.90 -16.27 55.75
N LYS A 405 -70.61 -16.09 54.46
CA LYS A 405 -70.76 -17.16 53.48
C LYS A 405 -69.78 -16.99 52.32
N SER A 406 -69.21 -18.10 51.88
CA SER A 406 -68.49 -18.23 50.60
C SER A 406 -69.47 -18.01 49.43
N SER A 407 -69.06 -17.43 48.31
CA SER A 407 -68.14 -18.07 47.35
C SER A 407 -67.38 -17.04 46.51
N ALA A 408 -66.33 -17.49 45.83
CA ALA A 408 -65.63 -16.69 44.84
C ALA A 408 -66.38 -16.70 43.50
N GLU A 409 -66.55 -15.52 42.91
CA GLU A 409 -66.93 -15.34 41.51
C GLU A 409 -66.32 -14.01 41.02
N CYS A 410 -65.13 -14.11 40.46
CA CYS A 410 -64.60 -13.19 39.46
C CYS A 410 -64.35 -14.06 38.23
N GLY A 411 -64.81 -13.61 37.06
CA GLY A 411 -64.78 -14.39 35.84
C GLY A 411 -63.86 -13.76 34.81
N GLU A 412 -63.17 -14.61 34.07
CA GLU A 412 -62.44 -14.27 32.83
C GLU A 412 -61.18 -13.40 33.01
N ASP A 413 -60.48 -13.62 34.13
CA ASP A 413 -59.02 -13.84 34.09
C ASP A 413 -58.78 -15.23 33.40
N ASP A 414 -57.62 -15.61 32.85
CA ASP A 414 -56.26 -15.07 32.83
C ASP A 414 -55.48 -15.73 31.66
N GLU A 415 -54.29 -15.24 31.29
CA GLU A 415 -53.11 -16.08 30.98
C GLU A 415 -51.86 -15.25 30.58
N CYS A 416 -51.02 -14.96 31.58
CA CYS A 416 -49.58 -14.83 31.38
C CYS A 416 -48.92 -16.23 31.39
N PRO A 417 -47.81 -16.45 30.65
CA PRO A 417 -46.85 -17.48 31.03
C PRO A 417 -45.59 -16.92 31.72
N ASN A 418 -45.09 -17.65 32.71
CA ASN A 418 -43.88 -17.34 33.47
C ASN A 418 -42.63 -18.07 32.94
N ASP A 419 -41.47 -17.71 33.52
CA ASP A 419 -40.12 -18.23 33.26
C ASP A 419 -39.89 -19.68 33.78
N LEU A 420 -38.72 -20.24 33.43
CA LEU A 420 -37.90 -21.29 34.11
C LEU A 420 -37.82 -22.74 33.56
N ASN A 421 -36.57 -23.11 33.24
CA ASN A 421 -35.78 -24.29 33.74
C ASN A 421 -35.52 -25.59 32.89
N LYS A 422 -34.23 -25.74 32.52
CA LYS A 422 -33.28 -26.86 32.88
C LYS A 422 -33.06 -28.13 32.00
N LYS A 423 -31.83 -28.20 31.45
CA LYS A 423 -30.88 -29.36 31.28
C LYS A 423 -31.32 -30.67 30.57
N LYS A 424 -30.57 -31.02 29.50
CA LYS A 424 -29.57 -32.13 29.49
C LYS A 424 -28.69 -32.16 28.20
N GLU A 425 -27.56 -32.87 28.29
CA GLU A 425 -26.77 -33.67 27.31
C GLU A 425 -27.16 -33.69 25.80
N ASP A 426 -26.27 -33.87 24.80
CA ASP A 426 -24.78 -33.93 24.68
C ASP A 426 -24.39 -33.75 23.17
N ALA A 427 -23.13 -33.94 22.77
CA ALA A 427 -22.59 -33.77 21.41
C ALA A 427 -23.27 -34.65 20.30
N THR A 428 -23.18 -34.35 18.99
CA THR A 428 -21.96 -34.39 18.13
C THR A 428 -22.24 -33.95 16.68
N ASP A 429 -21.19 -33.50 15.96
CA ASP A 429 -21.04 -33.55 14.47
C ASP A 429 -22.06 -32.77 13.58
N LYS A 430 -21.83 -32.44 12.30
CA LYS A 430 -20.61 -32.23 11.45
C LYS A 430 -21.05 -31.46 10.17
N SER A 431 -20.08 -30.96 9.37
CA SER A 431 -20.16 -30.68 7.90
C SER A 431 -21.42 -29.98 7.34
N SER A 432 -21.33 -28.77 6.80
CA SER A 432 -20.83 -28.49 5.43
C SER A 432 -21.64 -29.16 4.31
N ALA A 433 -22.35 -28.34 3.52
CA ALA A 433 -22.74 -28.62 2.15
C ALA A 433 -22.81 -27.29 1.37
N GLU A 434 -22.43 -27.31 0.10
CA GLU A 434 -22.43 -26.15 -0.82
C GLU A 434 -23.60 -26.25 -1.82
N CYS A 435 -23.51 -25.54 -2.95
CA CYS A 435 -24.45 -25.42 -4.07
C CYS A 435 -25.61 -24.42 -3.86
N GLY A 436 -26.06 -23.72 -4.91
CA GLY A 436 -25.58 -23.73 -6.29
C GLY A 436 -26.23 -22.65 -7.16
N GLU A 437 -25.75 -22.49 -8.39
CA GLU A 437 -26.15 -21.41 -9.31
C GLU A 437 -27.45 -21.71 -10.09
N ASN A 438 -28.01 -20.63 -10.65
CA ASN A 438 -29.09 -20.53 -11.66
C ASN A 438 -30.55 -20.40 -11.16
N ASP A 439 -31.08 -19.20 -11.39
CA ASP A 439 -32.39 -18.87 -11.96
C ASP A 439 -33.70 -18.98 -11.12
N GLU A 440 -33.96 -17.86 -10.42
CA GLU A 440 -35.10 -16.95 -10.65
C GLU A 440 -36.48 -17.15 -9.96
N CYS A 441 -37.19 -16.01 -9.84
CA CYS A 441 -38.62 -15.81 -9.46
C CYS A 441 -39.05 -16.02 -7.99
N PRO A 442 -40.15 -15.37 -7.51
CA PRO A 442 -40.79 -14.12 -7.98
C PRO A 442 -41.15 -13.12 -6.84
N ILE A 443 -41.56 -11.89 -7.20
CA ILE A 443 -42.24 -10.92 -6.30
C ILE A 443 -43.74 -10.87 -6.64
N PRO A 444 -44.62 -11.07 -5.64
CA PRO A 444 -45.79 -10.19 -5.45
C PRO A 444 -46.14 -9.95 -3.95
N GLN A 445 -46.84 -8.90 -3.50
CA GLN A 445 -47.34 -7.63 -4.10
C GLN A 445 -47.95 -6.74 -2.98
N ASN A 446 -47.93 -5.39 -3.14
CA ASN A 446 -49.03 -4.44 -2.79
C ASN A 446 -49.41 -4.27 -1.29
N ILE A 447 -50.16 -3.26 -0.77
CA ILE A 447 -50.83 -1.95 -1.16
C ILE A 447 -51.24 -1.29 0.21
N ASP A 448 -51.41 0.01 0.51
CA ASP A 448 -51.20 1.37 -0.07
C ASP A 448 -51.30 2.41 1.09
N SER A 449 -51.15 3.72 0.80
CA SER A 449 -51.59 4.92 1.60
C SER A 449 -50.81 5.26 2.90
N ASP A 450 -50.19 6.44 3.09
CA ASP A 450 -50.66 7.87 3.16
C ASP A 450 -50.85 8.31 4.63
N ASP A 451 -50.62 9.54 5.12
CA ASP A 451 -50.12 10.88 4.67
C ASP A 451 -49.73 11.62 6.01
N SER A 452 -48.83 12.60 6.20
CA SER A 452 -48.24 13.71 5.42
C SER A 452 -46.90 14.18 6.10
N GLN A 453 -46.20 15.32 5.86
CA GLN A 453 -46.46 16.53 5.05
C GLN A 453 -45.15 17.24 4.61
N THR A 454 -45.17 17.78 3.38
CA THR A 454 -44.40 18.91 2.77
C THR A 454 -43.04 19.41 3.32
N LEU A 455 -42.08 19.54 2.39
CA LEU A 455 -41.53 20.85 1.97
C LEU A 455 -41.05 20.78 0.50
N ASP A 456 -41.04 21.91 -0.21
CA ASP A 456 -41.15 21.96 -1.68
C ASP A 456 -39.87 21.71 -2.52
N CYS A 457 -40.09 21.29 -3.76
CA CYS A 457 -39.14 21.32 -4.88
C CYS A 457 -39.63 22.31 -5.96
N MET A 458 -38.74 22.75 -6.86
CA MET A 458 -39.10 23.45 -8.10
C MET A 458 -38.48 22.73 -9.31
N GLU A 459 -39.25 22.61 -10.39
CA GLU A 459 -38.88 21.92 -11.65
C GLU A 459 -38.33 22.89 -12.71
N GLY A 460 -37.72 22.35 -13.77
CA GLY A 460 -37.26 23.10 -14.95
C GLY A 460 -36.48 22.23 -15.94
N ASP A 461 -36.92 22.19 -17.20
CA ASP A 461 -36.54 21.20 -18.23
C ASP A 461 -35.36 21.60 -19.17
N ASP A 462 -35.14 20.72 -20.15
CA ASP A 462 -34.52 20.89 -21.48
C ASP A 462 -32.98 20.76 -21.70
N CYS A 463 -32.66 19.72 -22.46
CA CYS A 463 -31.59 19.61 -23.47
C CYS A 463 -32.28 19.56 -24.87
N PRO A 464 -31.61 19.67 -26.05
CA PRO A 464 -30.17 19.63 -26.34
C PRO A 464 -29.66 20.61 -27.45
N VAL A 465 -28.33 20.63 -27.74
CA VAL A 465 -27.79 20.67 -29.14
C VAL A 465 -26.29 20.29 -29.23
N ASP A 466 -25.88 19.73 -30.38
CA ASP A 466 -24.49 19.52 -30.83
C ASP A 466 -23.78 20.81 -31.29
N ILE A 467 -22.44 20.86 -31.17
CA ILE A 467 -21.52 21.37 -32.22
C ILE A 467 -20.24 20.50 -32.25
N GLN A 468 -19.69 20.23 -33.43
CA GLN A 468 -18.51 19.39 -33.66
C GLN A 468 -17.17 20.16 -33.66
N GLY A 469 -16.08 19.41 -33.49
CA GLY A 469 -14.71 19.87 -33.21
C GLY A 469 -14.00 20.77 -34.24
N ALA A 470 -12.80 21.20 -33.87
CA ALA A 470 -11.85 21.93 -34.71
C ALA A 470 -10.41 21.44 -34.49
N HIS A 471 -9.71 21.13 -35.58
CA HIS A 471 -8.25 21.02 -35.62
C HIS A 471 -7.63 22.42 -35.74
N ILE A 472 -6.50 22.68 -35.08
CA ILE A 472 -5.56 23.75 -35.45
C ILE A 472 -4.13 23.18 -35.39
N HIS A 473 -3.41 23.26 -36.52
CA HIS A 473 -1.96 23.11 -36.58
C HIS A 473 -1.32 24.50 -36.50
N PRO A 474 -0.05 24.64 -36.06
CA PRO A 474 0.58 25.95 -35.91
C PRO A 474 0.84 26.61 -37.28
N GLN A 475 0.95 27.93 -37.26
CA GLN A 475 1.31 28.75 -38.42
C GLN A 475 2.71 29.32 -38.21
N GLU A 476 3.59 29.07 -39.17
CA GLU A 476 4.87 29.78 -39.32
C GLU A 476 4.63 31.12 -40.00
N ASP A 477 5.44 32.13 -39.68
CA ASP A 477 5.89 33.16 -40.63
C ASP A 477 7.12 33.89 -40.04
N ALA A 478 8.03 34.33 -40.91
CA ALA A 478 9.25 35.10 -40.59
C ALA A 478 9.01 36.61 -40.87
N ASP A 479 9.94 37.57 -40.87
CA ASP A 479 11.41 37.62 -40.85
C ASP A 479 11.84 38.97 -40.22
N ALA A 480 13.07 39.08 -39.70
CA ALA A 480 13.79 40.36 -39.54
C ALA A 480 15.29 40.16 -39.26
N GLU A 481 16.16 40.68 -40.13
CA GLU A 481 17.61 40.74 -39.94
C GLU A 481 18.05 42.05 -39.24
N GLU A 482 19.17 42.03 -38.48
CA GLU A 482 20.38 42.74 -38.94
C GLU A 482 21.67 42.41 -38.16
N GLN A 483 22.66 41.92 -38.93
CA GLN A 483 24.09 42.30 -38.92
C GLN A 483 24.97 42.34 -37.63
N SER A 484 25.93 41.40 -37.65
CA SER A 484 27.40 41.69 -37.70
C SER A 484 28.15 42.31 -36.50
N SER A 485 29.13 41.56 -35.99
CA SER A 485 30.54 42.00 -36.08
C SER A 485 31.51 40.80 -36.00
N ILE A 486 32.73 40.96 -36.55
CA ILE A 486 33.76 39.91 -36.69
C ILE A 486 34.97 40.23 -35.80
N GLY A 487 35.58 39.22 -35.18
CA GLY A 487 36.76 39.40 -34.33
C GLY A 487 37.64 38.15 -34.21
N SER A 488 38.42 37.84 -35.26
CA SER A 488 39.42 36.76 -35.22
C SER A 488 40.76 37.23 -34.64
N ILE A 489 41.31 36.50 -33.67
CA ILE A 489 42.75 36.49 -33.36
C ILE A 489 43.18 35.03 -33.15
N THR A 490 44.33 34.67 -33.72
CA THR A 490 44.96 33.35 -33.63
C THR A 490 46.28 33.41 -32.85
N SER A 491 46.86 32.24 -32.55
CA SER A 491 48.32 31.94 -32.55
C SER A 491 48.97 31.41 -31.25
N LEU A 492 49.43 30.15 -31.33
CA LEU A 492 50.73 29.59 -30.89
C LEU A 492 51.37 29.96 -29.54
N ALA A 493 51.47 28.97 -28.63
CA ALA A 493 52.72 28.36 -28.09
C ALA A 493 52.32 27.32 -27.00
N THR A 494 52.77 26.05 -26.86
CA THR A 494 53.95 25.22 -27.24
C THR A 494 55.15 25.20 -26.27
N VAL A 495 55.44 23.96 -25.80
CA VAL A 495 56.68 23.41 -25.18
C VAL A 495 57.01 23.71 -23.70
N SER A 496 57.49 22.64 -23.02
CA SER A 496 58.34 22.59 -21.80
C SER A 496 57.69 22.63 -20.39
N LEU A 497 58.20 21.92 -19.37
CA LEU A 497 58.93 20.63 -19.33
C LEU A 497 58.83 20.01 -17.90
N SER A 498 59.11 18.71 -17.80
CA SER A 498 59.04 17.78 -16.67
C SER A 498 59.72 18.14 -15.32
N LEU A 499 59.47 17.28 -14.31
CA LEU A 499 60.06 17.18 -12.95
C LEU A 499 59.41 18.13 -11.92
N ILE A 500 59.32 17.79 -10.62
CA ILE A 500 60.08 16.81 -9.82
C ILE A 500 59.17 15.76 -9.15
N LEU A 501 59.65 14.51 -9.04
CA LEU A 501 59.02 13.42 -8.26
C LEU A 501 60.04 12.84 -7.26
N ALA A 502 59.92 13.23 -5.99
CA ALA A 502 60.70 12.71 -4.85
C ALA A 502 60.06 13.18 -3.54
N ARG A 503 60.07 12.44 -2.42
CA ARG A 503 60.41 11.02 -2.17
C ARG A 503 59.86 10.63 -0.79
N LEU A 504 59.51 9.35 -0.60
CA LEU A 504 59.57 8.59 0.65
C LEU A 504 59.01 9.23 1.94
N LEU A 505 57.81 8.81 2.33
CA LEU A 505 57.64 7.91 3.48
C LEU A 505 56.52 6.90 3.19
#